data_AF-A0A9P0D796-F1
#
_entry.id   AF-A0A9P0D796-F1
#
_cell.length_a   1.000
_cell.length_b   1.000
_cell.length_c   1.000
_cell.angle_alpha   90.00
_cell.angle_beta   90.00
_cell.angle_gamma   90.00
#
_symmetry.space_group_name_H-M   'P 1'
#
loop_
_entity.id
_entity.type
_entity.pdbx_description
1 polymer ?
#
loop_
_entity_poly.entity_id
_entity_poly.type
_entity_poly.pdbx_seq_one_letter_code
_entity_poly.pdbx_strand_id
1 'polypeptide(L)'
;MSDYDRNKVFPKKKFFSSKGKETLGHVKPEGRSYSNSRNESGTSLKLSRDPIKITSLTDPPKKQPTILLKARESNSEDLSASPKRIQKDEPSITIASSKDEANTTPVLRRMTKSMKLIDEGVICTESLQDYVNENNEFLIVGVIGAHGVGKSTIMNLLSHSPLTEEIKNDLFKTEGNVNGNKNDIKILTNHLEKMDVKSEDKIKKEIFRIETVEDIERGFNRTQGIDIFITASRLILLDCQPFASVSVVEELIKSETKRTSLVSEFIPLENSGEIQGLQLTTFLMSVCHVLLVVQDWFLDSNVVRFLHTAEMLKPTIPNPEEEIIDYFPHVMFVHNRATMEDFSPMKFKTMQDVYKMLFHKSKLNIKSELGLGTGRLISYLNNDTCGSAVNMFLIPEIDLNSNDIYTGHPPLEEIISKMRANIMGSTRNSLTHVQLTERTWLLYCAKVWDTVKKSSFFVEYTKLMP
;
A
#
# COMPACT_ATOMS: atom_id res chain seq x y z
N MET A 1 13.57 -65.93 35.77
CA MET A 1 12.78 -66.57 36.85
C MET A 1 11.46 -65.83 36.95
N SER A 2 10.32 -66.53 36.97
CA SER A 2 8.95 -66.08 37.34
C SER A 2 8.53 -64.68 36.87
N ASP A 3 7.67 -64.47 35.86
CA ASP A 3 6.33 -65.03 35.58
C ASP A 3 5.22 -64.66 36.58
N TYR A 4 3.99 -64.65 36.04
CA TYR A 4 2.67 -64.28 36.58
C TYR A 4 2.33 -62.78 36.56
N ASP A 5 1.18 -62.27 36.11
CA ASP A 5 -0.05 -62.70 35.37
C ASP A 5 -1.08 -61.56 35.71
N ARG A 6 -2.20 -61.22 35.02
CA ARG A 6 -2.83 -61.65 33.76
C ARG A 6 -3.96 -60.69 33.30
N ASN A 7 -4.19 -60.61 31.98
CA ASN A 7 -5.48 -60.41 31.27
C ASN A 7 -6.30 -59.11 31.52
N LYS A 8 -7.22 -58.64 30.63
CA LYS A 8 -7.98 -59.27 29.53
C LYS A 8 -7.99 -58.41 28.23
N VAL A 9 -7.64 -58.94 27.05
CA VAL A 9 -8.51 -59.50 25.94
C VAL A 9 -9.16 -58.47 24.97
N PHE A 10 -8.57 -58.35 23.77
CA PHE A 10 -9.09 -58.42 22.36
C PHE A 10 -10.55 -58.01 21.95
N PRO A 11 -10.88 -57.79 20.64
CA PRO A 11 -10.09 -58.03 19.39
C PRO A 11 -10.06 -56.88 18.32
N LYS A 12 -9.21 -57.06 17.29
CA LYS A 12 -9.22 -56.30 16.01
C LYS A 12 -10.08 -57.01 14.94
N LYS A 13 -10.53 -56.29 13.89
CA LYS A 13 -11.03 -56.86 12.61
C LYS A 13 -10.16 -56.43 11.41
N LYS A 14 -10.30 -57.12 10.26
CA LYS A 14 -9.39 -57.07 9.10
C LYS A 14 -10.00 -56.40 7.85
N PHE A 15 -9.11 -56.01 6.92
CA PHE A 15 -9.36 -55.56 5.54
C PHE A 15 -10.13 -56.56 4.66
N PHE A 16 -10.67 -56.05 3.54
CA PHE A 16 -10.54 -56.69 2.21
C PHE A 16 -10.57 -55.64 1.07
N SER A 17 -10.10 -56.01 -0.12
CA SER A 17 -10.06 -55.19 -1.35
C SER A 17 -10.24 -56.04 -2.61
N SER A 18 -10.70 -55.47 -3.73
CA SER A 18 -10.70 -56.13 -5.06
C SER A 18 -10.62 -55.12 -6.23
N LYS A 19 -10.35 -55.59 -7.45
CA LYS A 19 -10.14 -54.78 -8.69
C LYS A 19 -10.72 -55.46 -9.95
N GLY A 20 -11.21 -54.64 -10.89
CA GLY A 20 -11.35 -54.97 -12.33
C GLY A 20 -12.66 -55.67 -12.77
N LYS A 21 -13.00 -55.75 -14.08
CA LYS A 21 -12.43 -55.07 -15.29
C LYS A 21 -13.35 -55.30 -16.52
N GLU A 22 -13.60 -54.27 -17.37
CA GLU A 22 -14.17 -54.34 -18.75
C GLU A 22 -15.61 -54.95 -18.91
N THR A 23 -16.40 -54.81 -19.99
CA THR A 23 -16.20 -54.50 -21.44
C THR A 23 -17.26 -53.52 -22.06
N LEU A 24 -17.27 -53.38 -23.40
CA LEU A 24 -17.86 -52.35 -24.29
C LEU A 24 -19.41 -52.24 -24.40
N GLY A 25 -19.88 -51.07 -24.89
CA GLY A 25 -21.19 -50.87 -25.56
C GLY A 25 -21.35 -49.49 -26.23
N HIS A 26 -21.89 -49.43 -27.47
CA HIS A 26 -22.26 -48.18 -28.19
C HIS A 26 -23.61 -47.60 -27.65
N VAL A 27 -24.01 -46.33 -27.85
CA VAL A 27 -24.34 -45.60 -29.10
C VAL A 27 -24.19 -44.05 -28.91
N LYS A 28 -24.21 -43.27 -30.01
CA LYS A 28 -24.01 -41.79 -30.06
C LYS A 28 -25.32 -40.99 -30.37
N PRO A 29 -25.33 -39.63 -30.36
CA PRO A 29 -26.53 -38.84 -30.02
C PRO A 29 -27.21 -38.04 -31.16
N GLU A 30 -28.39 -37.52 -30.84
CA GLU A 30 -29.08 -36.36 -31.45
C GLU A 30 -29.68 -35.49 -30.32
N GLY A 31 -30.06 -34.22 -30.49
CA GLY A 31 -29.87 -33.31 -31.62
C GLY A 31 -30.86 -32.13 -31.64
N ARG A 32 -30.35 -30.94 -32.03
CA ARG A 32 -31.08 -29.72 -32.48
C ARG A 32 -31.76 -28.80 -31.45
N SER A 33 -31.52 -27.50 -31.65
CA SER A 33 -32.27 -26.33 -31.15
C SER A 33 -33.53 -26.06 -31.98
N TYR A 34 -34.43 -25.19 -31.52
CA TYR A 34 -34.85 -23.97 -32.27
C TYR A 34 -35.75 -23.03 -31.44
N SER A 35 -35.88 -21.79 -31.93
CA SER A 35 -36.83 -20.73 -31.54
C SER A 35 -38.32 -21.14 -31.73
N ASN A 36 -39.36 -20.43 -31.27
CA ASN A 36 -39.53 -18.96 -31.30
C ASN A 36 -40.72 -18.45 -30.45
N SER A 37 -40.95 -17.13 -30.46
CA SER A 37 -42.03 -16.39 -29.79
C SER A 37 -43.47 -16.77 -30.17
N ARG A 38 -44.43 -16.46 -29.28
CA ARG A 38 -45.72 -15.85 -29.68
C ARG A 38 -46.41 -15.05 -28.56
N ASN A 39 -47.07 -13.96 -28.97
CA ASN A 39 -48.09 -13.25 -28.19
C ASN A 39 -49.46 -13.88 -28.46
N GLU A 40 -50.41 -13.70 -27.53
CA GLU A 40 -51.85 -13.67 -27.82
C GLU A 40 -52.50 -12.44 -27.16
N SER A 41 -53.75 -12.11 -27.55
CA SER A 41 -54.29 -10.75 -27.42
C SER A 41 -55.82 -10.69 -27.31
N GLY A 42 -56.33 -9.79 -26.46
CA GLY A 42 -57.74 -9.37 -26.37
C GLY A 42 -57.94 -8.35 -25.22
N THR A 43 -58.92 -7.45 -25.22
CA THR A 43 -60.02 -7.20 -26.19
C THR A 43 -60.55 -5.75 -26.06
N SER A 44 -61.07 -5.16 -27.15
CA SER A 44 -62.09 -4.06 -27.25
C SER A 44 -62.10 -2.89 -26.22
N LEU A 45 -61.75 -1.63 -26.55
CA LEU A 45 -62.53 -0.61 -27.33
C LEU A 45 -63.69 0.13 -26.58
N LYS A 46 -63.57 1.46 -26.32
CA LYS A 46 -64.42 2.57 -26.90
C LYS A 46 -64.39 3.95 -26.16
N LEU A 47 -64.28 5.04 -26.95
CA LEU A 47 -64.87 6.40 -26.88
C LEU A 47 -64.94 7.30 -25.60
N SER A 48 -64.03 8.28 -25.52
CA SER A 48 -64.23 9.76 -25.58
C SER A 48 -65.22 10.59 -24.71
N ARG A 49 -64.67 11.64 -24.06
CA ARG A 49 -65.14 13.05 -23.82
C ARG A 49 -66.35 13.36 -22.90
N ASP A 50 -66.03 14.03 -21.76
CA ASP A 50 -66.53 15.32 -21.19
C ASP A 50 -68.07 15.61 -21.05
N PRO A 51 -68.57 16.57 -20.20
CA PRO A 51 -67.87 17.56 -19.33
C PRO A 51 -68.44 17.87 -17.90
N ILE A 52 -67.57 18.41 -17.00
CA ILE A 52 -67.79 19.56 -16.05
C ILE A 52 -68.71 19.46 -14.77
N LYS A 53 -68.10 19.77 -13.59
CA LYS A 53 -68.66 20.22 -12.25
C LYS A 53 -69.50 19.19 -11.46
N ILE A 54 -69.58 19.13 -10.11
CA ILE A 54 -69.07 19.84 -8.88
C ILE A 54 -69.41 18.90 -7.67
N THR A 55 -68.79 18.77 -6.47
CA THR A 55 -67.59 19.22 -5.70
C THR A 55 -67.36 18.21 -4.53
N SER A 56 -66.22 18.17 -3.82
CA SER A 56 -66.09 18.73 -2.44
C SER A 56 -64.64 18.68 -1.86
N LEU A 57 -64.46 19.28 -0.67
CA LEU A 57 -63.21 19.71 -0.01
C LEU A 57 -62.37 18.60 0.66
N THR A 58 -61.04 18.77 0.74
CA THR A 58 -60.24 18.90 2.01
C THR A 58 -58.73 19.11 1.74
N ASP A 59 -58.01 19.75 2.67
CA ASP A 59 -56.64 20.31 2.49
C ASP A 59 -55.59 19.81 3.54
N PRO A 60 -54.26 19.98 3.29
CA PRO A 60 -53.18 19.24 3.96
C PRO A 60 -52.67 19.78 5.34
N PRO A 61 -51.85 19.00 6.09
CA PRO A 61 -51.49 19.26 7.49
C PRO A 61 -50.32 20.23 7.74
N LYS A 62 -50.17 20.65 9.02
CA LYS A 62 -49.29 21.74 9.51
C LYS A 62 -47.91 21.27 9.99
N LYS A 63 -46.92 22.17 9.95
CA LYS A 63 -45.62 22.07 10.67
C LYS A 63 -45.74 22.61 12.11
N GLN A 64 -44.79 22.25 12.98
CA GLN A 64 -44.60 22.81 14.34
C GLN A 64 -43.27 23.59 14.45
N PRO A 65 -43.09 24.49 15.45
CA PRO A 65 -42.10 25.56 15.40
C PRO A 65 -40.79 25.31 16.18
N THR A 66 -39.75 26.05 15.82
CA THR A 66 -38.47 26.15 16.55
C THR A 66 -38.41 27.47 17.34
N ILE A 67 -37.89 27.44 18.57
CA ILE A 67 -37.69 28.64 19.40
C ILE A 67 -36.32 29.26 19.08
N LEU A 68 -36.27 30.58 18.88
CA LEU A 68 -35.06 31.31 18.49
C LEU A 68 -34.95 32.60 19.32
N LEU A 69 -33.95 32.67 20.20
CA LEU A 69 -33.74 33.81 21.11
C LEU A 69 -32.98 34.95 20.41
N LYS A 70 -33.71 35.98 19.95
CA LYS A 70 -33.10 37.19 19.38
C LYS A 70 -32.72 38.19 20.46
N ALA A 71 -31.42 38.50 20.58
CA ALA A 71 -30.93 39.64 21.35
C ALA A 71 -31.19 40.98 20.59
N ARG A 72 -31.16 42.09 21.33
CA ARG A 72 -31.78 43.36 20.96
C ARG A 72 -30.89 44.23 20.05
N GLU A 73 -31.42 44.67 18.91
CA GLU A 73 -30.82 45.72 18.06
C GLU A 73 -31.21 47.12 18.56
N SER A 74 -30.42 48.13 18.20
CA SER A 74 -30.74 49.54 18.36
C SER A 74 -30.27 50.33 17.12
N ASN A 75 -31.20 50.87 16.35
CA ASN A 75 -30.90 51.67 15.16
C ASN A 75 -30.56 53.12 15.54
N SER A 76 -29.62 53.71 14.80
CA SER A 76 -29.63 55.13 14.42
C SER A 76 -28.94 55.25 13.06
N GLU A 77 -29.47 56.08 12.18
CA GLU A 77 -29.10 56.11 10.76
C GLU A 77 -27.99 57.14 10.44
N ASP A 78 -27.44 56.97 9.23
CA ASP A 78 -27.26 58.03 8.22
C ASP A 78 -25.93 58.81 8.06
N LEU A 79 -25.82 59.32 6.83
CA LEU A 79 -24.94 60.35 6.27
C LEU A 79 -23.49 60.01 5.91
N SER A 80 -23.05 60.69 4.83
CA SER A 80 -21.77 60.55 4.16
C SER A 80 -21.12 61.91 3.94
N ALA A 81 -19.80 62.01 4.13
CA ALA A 81 -18.93 63.03 3.53
C ALA A 81 -17.45 62.73 3.82
N SER A 82 -16.56 63.13 2.92
CA SER A 82 -15.13 63.33 3.22
C SER A 82 -14.85 64.83 3.36
N PRO A 83 -13.83 65.21 4.15
CA PRO A 83 -12.91 66.24 3.66
C PRO A 83 -11.42 65.90 3.87
N LYS A 84 -10.53 66.69 3.27
CA LYS A 84 -9.07 66.52 3.30
C LYS A 84 -8.38 67.60 4.15
N ARG A 85 -7.40 67.16 4.95
CA ARG A 85 -6.04 67.75 5.13
C ARG A 85 -5.90 69.23 5.55
N ILE A 86 -5.20 69.44 6.67
CA ILE A 86 -4.31 70.59 6.93
C ILE A 86 -3.13 70.12 7.82
N GLN A 87 -2.02 70.86 7.84
CA GLN A 87 -0.80 70.59 8.65
C GLN A 87 -0.83 71.52 9.92
N LYS A 88 0.09 71.54 10.89
CA LYS A 88 1.50 71.09 10.97
C LYS A 88 1.98 71.09 12.45
N ASP A 89 3.23 70.67 12.65
CA ASP A 89 4.20 71.03 13.71
C ASP A 89 4.64 69.92 14.71
N GLU A 90 5.88 70.07 15.16
CA GLU A 90 6.79 69.14 15.87
C GLU A 90 7.46 69.91 17.04
N PRO A 91 8.25 69.32 17.99
CA PRO A 91 9.21 68.22 17.77
C PRO A 91 9.44 67.17 18.90
N SER A 92 10.10 66.06 18.51
CA SER A 92 11.07 65.24 19.30
C SER A 92 10.61 64.57 20.62
N ILE A 93 10.82 63.26 20.84
CA ILE A 93 12.12 62.62 21.14
C ILE A 93 12.05 61.07 20.93
N THR A 94 13.12 60.49 20.38
CA THR A 94 13.53 59.05 20.27
C THR A 94 12.50 57.91 20.41
N ILE A 95 12.39 57.09 19.36
CA ILE A 95 11.98 55.66 19.42
C ILE A 95 12.98 54.82 18.60
N ALA A 96 13.29 53.60 19.06
CA ALA A 96 14.18 52.65 18.40
C ALA A 96 13.49 51.31 18.10
N SER A 97 12.68 51.29 17.05
CA SER A 97 12.06 50.11 16.41
C SER A 97 11.50 50.53 15.05
N SER A 98 11.33 49.67 14.04
CA SER A 98 11.59 48.22 13.93
C SER A 98 12.31 47.92 12.60
N LYS A 99 12.94 46.74 12.48
CA LYS A 99 13.43 46.24 11.18
C LYS A 99 12.40 45.29 10.58
N ASP A 100 12.03 45.57 9.34
CA ASP A 100 11.46 44.70 8.31
C ASP A 100 11.12 43.24 8.72
N GLU A 101 9.87 43.00 9.13
CA GLU A 101 9.27 41.67 9.02
C GLU A 101 8.97 41.38 7.55
N ALA A 102 10.02 41.03 6.80
CA ALA A 102 9.85 40.45 5.48
C ALA A 102 9.14 39.09 5.61
N ASN A 103 8.05 38.89 4.86
CA ASN A 103 7.31 37.62 4.80
C ASN A 103 8.20 36.48 4.25
N THR A 104 8.98 35.84 5.11
CA THR A 104 9.65 34.58 4.79
C THR A 104 8.62 33.46 4.80
N THR A 105 8.03 33.17 3.63
CA THR A 105 7.39 31.87 3.42
C THR A 105 8.38 30.76 3.82
N PRO A 106 7.99 29.79 4.66
CA PRO A 106 8.92 28.80 5.20
C PRO A 106 9.53 27.99 4.05
N VAL A 107 10.86 28.08 3.91
CA VAL A 107 11.60 27.35 2.87
C VAL A 107 11.60 25.87 3.27
N LEU A 108 10.67 25.13 2.69
CA LEU A 108 10.42 23.73 3.03
C LEU A 108 11.70 22.89 2.83
N ARG A 109 12.01 22.03 3.81
CA ARG A 109 13.17 21.15 3.72
C ARG A 109 12.92 20.06 2.69
N ARG A 110 13.97 19.64 1.98
CA ARG A 110 13.95 18.45 1.11
C ARG A 110 14.59 17.29 1.86
N MET A 111 13.95 16.13 1.83
CA MET A 111 14.53 14.91 2.40
C MET A 111 15.68 14.42 1.51
N THR A 112 16.80 14.03 2.13
CA THR A 112 17.94 13.39 1.45
C THR A 112 17.99 11.88 1.68
N LYS A 113 17.26 11.39 2.68
CA LYS A 113 17.12 9.98 3.07
C LYS A 113 15.72 9.73 3.63
N SER A 114 15.35 8.47 3.80
CA SER A 114 14.16 8.12 4.58
C SER A 114 14.33 8.52 6.05
N MET A 115 13.20 8.76 6.72
CA MET A 115 13.09 9.00 8.16
C MET A 115 12.06 8.03 8.75
N LYS A 116 12.07 7.81 10.06
CA LYS A 116 11.05 6.96 10.70
C LYS A 116 9.70 7.66 10.71
N LEU A 117 8.67 6.99 10.22
CA LEU A 117 7.27 7.35 10.47
C LEU A 117 6.73 6.58 11.68
N ILE A 118 7.01 5.27 11.76
CA ILE A 118 6.74 4.45 12.94
C ILE A 118 8.05 3.81 13.38
N ASP A 119 8.42 3.99 14.64
CA ASP A 119 9.56 3.32 15.28
C ASP A 119 9.14 2.76 16.64
N GLU A 120 9.50 1.51 16.93
CA GLU A 120 9.15 0.76 18.16
C GLU A 120 7.67 0.85 18.61
N GLY A 121 6.74 1.13 17.69
CA GLY A 121 5.29 1.26 17.96
C GLY A 121 4.81 2.68 18.25
N VAL A 122 5.73 3.65 18.30
CA VAL A 122 5.47 5.09 18.39
C VAL A 122 5.41 5.68 16.97
N ILE A 123 4.57 6.68 16.73
CA ILE A 123 4.50 7.40 15.45
C ILE A 123 5.21 8.76 15.56
N CYS A 124 6.21 8.99 14.70
CA CYS A 124 7.22 10.05 14.85
C CYS A 124 6.88 11.34 14.08
N THR A 125 5.61 11.77 14.15
CA THR A 125 5.06 12.86 13.30
C THR A 125 5.77 14.20 13.46
N GLU A 126 6.26 14.54 14.66
CA GLU A 126 6.94 15.81 14.95
C GLU A 126 8.14 16.06 14.03
N SER A 127 8.97 15.04 13.82
CA SER A 127 10.18 15.13 12.99
C SER A 127 9.91 15.40 11.49
N LEU A 128 8.67 15.19 11.05
CA LEU A 128 8.26 15.24 9.65
C LEU A 128 7.56 16.56 9.28
N GLN A 129 7.22 17.41 10.27
CA GLN A 129 6.45 18.65 10.06
C GLN A 129 7.16 19.68 9.15
N ASP A 130 8.50 19.63 9.09
CA ASP A 130 9.37 20.45 8.24
C ASP A 130 9.34 20.10 6.75
N TYR A 131 8.80 18.93 6.40
CA TYR A 131 8.89 18.34 5.05
C TYR A 131 7.52 18.20 4.35
N VAL A 132 6.41 18.35 5.08
CA VAL A 132 5.03 18.25 4.59
C VAL A 132 4.42 19.61 4.25
N ASN A 133 3.66 19.68 3.16
CA ASN A 133 2.98 20.90 2.69
C ASN A 133 1.51 20.95 3.13
N GLU A 134 0.90 22.15 3.03
CA GLU A 134 -0.57 22.30 2.92
C GLU A 134 -1.06 22.03 1.48
N ASN A 135 -0.49 21.03 0.83
CA ASN A 135 -0.83 20.60 -0.52
C ASN A 135 -1.86 19.46 -0.45
N ASN A 136 -2.92 19.55 -1.26
CA ASN A 136 -3.95 18.51 -1.36
C ASN A 136 -3.69 17.51 -2.51
N GLU A 137 -2.73 17.81 -3.39
CA GLU A 137 -2.32 16.96 -4.51
C GLU A 137 -1.04 16.19 -4.18
N PHE A 138 -1.18 15.17 -3.34
CA PHE A 138 -0.13 14.19 -3.06
C PHE A 138 -0.57 12.78 -3.44
N LEU A 139 0.39 11.87 -3.57
CA LEU A 139 0.16 10.45 -3.75
C LEU A 139 1.01 9.69 -2.74
N ILE A 140 0.47 8.59 -2.19
CA ILE A 140 1.14 7.78 -1.17
C ILE A 140 1.21 6.34 -1.62
N VAL A 141 2.42 5.78 -1.59
CA VAL A 141 2.72 4.40 -1.97
C VAL A 141 3.33 3.71 -0.77
N GLY A 142 2.61 2.75 -0.20
CA GLY A 142 3.16 1.81 0.77
C GLY A 142 3.72 0.57 0.07
N VAL A 143 4.76 -0.04 0.63
CA VAL A 143 5.22 -1.38 0.22
C VAL A 143 5.18 -2.37 1.38
N ILE A 144 4.71 -3.58 1.09
CA ILE A 144 4.68 -4.74 1.99
C ILE A 144 5.16 -5.98 1.25
N GLY A 145 5.57 -6.99 2.01
CA GLY A 145 6.19 -8.22 1.51
C GLY A 145 7.00 -8.90 2.60
N ALA A 146 7.42 -10.14 2.36
CA ALA A 146 8.22 -10.92 3.30
C ALA A 146 9.65 -10.35 3.48
N HIS A 147 10.49 -11.05 4.24
CA HIS A 147 11.93 -10.81 4.32
C HIS A 147 12.62 -11.22 3.00
N GLY A 148 13.79 -10.66 2.68
CA GLY A 148 14.55 -10.95 1.44
C GLY A 148 13.99 -10.42 0.11
N VAL A 149 12.70 -10.05 0.02
CA VAL A 149 12.02 -9.75 -1.25
C VAL A 149 12.35 -8.40 -1.93
N GLY A 150 13.37 -7.68 -1.46
CA GLY A 150 13.86 -6.46 -2.14
C GLY A 150 12.94 -5.22 -2.05
N LYS A 151 11.99 -5.16 -1.11
CA LYS A 151 11.06 -4.01 -0.89
C LYS A 151 11.77 -2.64 -0.96
N SER A 152 12.75 -2.43 -0.09
CA SER A 152 13.51 -1.18 0.06
C SER A 152 14.32 -0.85 -1.20
N THR A 153 14.78 -1.87 -1.92
CA THR A 153 15.45 -1.74 -3.23
C THR A 153 14.48 -1.24 -4.31
N ILE A 154 13.25 -1.78 -4.35
CA ILE A 154 12.18 -1.29 -5.25
C ILE A 154 11.77 0.14 -4.88
N MET A 155 11.73 0.50 -3.59
CA MET A 155 11.45 1.88 -3.15
C MET A 155 12.57 2.85 -3.51
N ASN A 156 13.84 2.45 -3.39
CA ASN A 156 14.98 3.21 -3.93
C ASN A 156 14.85 3.40 -5.45
N LEU A 157 14.58 2.33 -6.20
CA LEU A 157 14.34 2.39 -7.65
C LEU A 157 13.18 3.35 -8.01
N LEU A 158 12.06 3.30 -7.27
CA LEU A 158 10.91 4.19 -7.47
C LEU A 158 11.19 5.64 -7.09
N SER A 159 12.12 5.92 -6.17
CA SER A 159 12.47 7.27 -5.75
C SER A 159 13.34 8.06 -6.75
N HIS A 160 14.19 7.39 -7.52
CA HIS A 160 15.21 8.04 -8.38
C HIS A 160 14.73 8.33 -9.80
N SER A 161 14.65 9.61 -10.18
CA SER A 161 14.15 10.04 -11.50
C SER A 161 15.09 11.07 -12.16
N PRO A 162 15.77 10.75 -13.27
CA PRO A 162 15.79 9.45 -13.97
C PRO A 162 16.54 8.35 -13.19
N LEU A 163 16.36 7.09 -13.60
CA LEU A 163 17.28 6.01 -13.25
C LEU A 163 18.48 6.06 -14.20
N THR A 164 19.65 6.32 -13.65
CA THR A 164 20.93 6.28 -14.37
C THR A 164 21.68 4.99 -14.03
N GLU A 165 22.47 4.46 -14.97
CA GLU A 165 23.31 3.27 -14.75
C GLU A 165 24.21 3.38 -13.51
N GLU A 166 24.66 4.57 -13.10
CA GLU A 166 25.38 4.73 -11.83
C GLU A 166 24.57 4.27 -10.61
N ILE A 167 23.30 4.67 -10.52
CA ILE A 167 22.41 4.36 -9.38
C ILE A 167 22.10 2.87 -9.35
N LYS A 168 21.88 2.26 -10.52
CA LYS A 168 21.75 0.80 -10.69
C LYS A 168 23.02 0.08 -10.21
N ASN A 169 24.19 0.51 -10.68
CA ASN A 169 25.48 -0.05 -10.24
C ASN A 169 25.77 0.22 -8.75
N ASP A 170 25.26 1.31 -8.16
CA ASP A 170 25.40 1.59 -6.73
C ASP A 170 24.45 0.74 -5.86
N LEU A 171 23.24 0.44 -6.35
CA LEU A 171 22.24 -0.40 -5.65
C LEU A 171 22.49 -1.92 -5.80
N PHE A 172 22.99 -2.39 -6.95
CA PHE A 172 23.16 -3.81 -7.27
C PHE A 172 24.62 -4.28 -7.24
N LYS A 173 25.48 -3.53 -6.52
CA LYS A 173 26.94 -3.73 -6.50
C LYS A 173 27.31 -5.07 -5.86
N THR A 174 27.54 -6.09 -6.69
CA THR A 174 28.08 -7.38 -6.26
C THR A 174 29.50 -7.18 -5.77
N GLU A 175 29.76 -7.29 -4.47
CA GLU A 175 31.13 -7.10 -3.92
C GLU A 175 32.08 -8.27 -4.26
N GLY A 176 31.58 -9.30 -4.94
CA GLY A 176 32.30 -10.50 -5.37
C GLY A 176 33.07 -10.42 -6.69
N ASN A 177 33.78 -9.32 -7.01
CA ASN A 177 34.72 -9.36 -8.15
C ASN A 177 35.97 -8.44 -8.01
N VAL A 178 36.74 -8.63 -6.94
CA VAL A 178 38.05 -7.96 -6.72
C VAL A 178 39.26 -8.87 -7.05
N ASN A 179 39.05 -10.19 -7.17
CA ASN A 179 40.11 -11.18 -7.41
C ASN A 179 40.49 -11.27 -8.91
N GLY A 180 41.12 -10.20 -9.42
CA GLY A 180 41.59 -10.09 -10.80
C GLY A 180 42.88 -9.26 -10.94
N ASN A 181 44.02 -9.84 -10.57
CA ASN A 181 45.39 -9.42 -10.95
C ASN A 181 45.77 -7.92 -10.76
N LYS A 182 45.60 -7.34 -9.55
CA LYS A 182 46.21 -6.04 -9.18
C LYS A 182 46.79 -5.95 -7.76
N ASN A 183 47.19 -7.07 -7.15
CA ASN A 183 47.54 -7.11 -5.73
C ASN A 183 48.93 -6.53 -5.41
N ASP A 184 49.91 -6.62 -6.31
CA ASP A 184 51.32 -6.38 -5.97
C ASP A 184 51.78 -4.91 -6.03
N ILE A 185 50.90 -3.98 -6.43
CA ILE A 185 51.25 -2.54 -6.59
C ILE A 185 50.46 -1.63 -5.62
N LYS A 186 49.26 -2.02 -5.19
CA LYS A 186 48.40 -1.16 -4.34
C LYS A 186 48.85 -1.05 -2.87
N ILE A 187 49.64 -2.00 -2.38
CA ILE A 187 50.04 -2.05 -0.96
C ILE A 187 50.81 -0.78 -0.54
N LEU A 188 51.55 -0.16 -1.46
CA LEU A 188 52.35 1.04 -1.19
C LEU A 188 51.57 2.37 -1.28
N THR A 189 50.39 2.41 -1.93
CA THR A 189 49.54 3.61 -2.01
C THR A 189 48.41 3.64 -0.97
N ASN A 190 48.00 2.47 -0.47
CA ASN A 190 46.85 2.32 0.44
C ASN A 190 47.00 2.99 1.83
N HIS A 191 48.15 3.59 2.14
CA HIS A 191 48.40 4.29 3.42
C HIS A 191 48.33 5.84 3.36
N LEU A 192 48.17 6.46 2.17
CA LEU A 192 48.01 7.92 2.06
C LEU A 192 46.60 8.39 1.64
N GLU A 193 45.79 7.56 0.98
CA GLU A 193 44.46 7.96 0.45
C GLU A 193 43.27 7.57 1.35
N LYS A 194 43.45 7.51 2.67
CA LYS A 194 42.34 7.38 3.64
C LYS A 194 41.82 8.74 4.10
N MET A 195 41.15 9.48 3.22
CA MET A 195 40.24 10.58 3.64
C MET A 195 39.15 10.91 2.62
N ASP A 196 37.91 10.62 3.03
CA ASP A 196 36.64 11.31 2.71
C ASP A 196 36.42 11.95 1.33
N VAL A 197 35.96 11.12 0.38
CA VAL A 197 35.07 11.57 -0.72
C VAL A 197 34.09 10.45 -1.10
N LYS A 198 34.61 9.26 -1.44
CA LYS A 198 33.84 8.14 -2.02
C LYS A 198 32.87 7.46 -1.04
N SER A 199 33.05 7.68 0.26
CA SER A 199 32.13 7.32 1.34
C SER A 199 30.81 8.08 1.22
N GLU A 200 30.88 9.41 1.13
CA GLU A 200 29.71 10.27 1.14
C GLU A 200 28.79 10.07 -0.07
N ASP A 201 29.34 9.82 -1.25
CA ASP A 201 28.53 9.77 -2.47
C ASP A 201 27.74 8.45 -2.61
N LYS A 202 28.24 7.32 -2.06
CA LYS A 202 27.40 6.14 -1.77
C LYS A 202 26.24 6.54 -0.85
N ILE A 203 26.58 7.22 0.26
CA ILE A 203 25.67 7.64 1.32
C ILE A 203 24.59 8.63 0.83
N LYS A 204 24.79 9.33 -0.29
CA LYS A 204 23.81 10.26 -0.92
C LYS A 204 22.81 9.58 -1.88
N LYS A 205 23.07 8.36 -2.36
CA LYS A 205 22.21 7.66 -3.35
C LYS A 205 21.28 6.61 -2.71
N GLU A 206 21.64 6.03 -1.58
CA GLU A 206 20.79 5.12 -0.81
C GLU A 206 19.81 5.92 0.07
N ILE A 207 18.52 5.90 -0.27
CA ILE A 207 17.46 6.65 0.44
C ILE A 207 16.82 5.79 1.52
N PHE A 208 16.34 4.60 1.16
CA PHE A 208 15.91 3.54 2.07
C PHE A 208 17.07 2.56 2.26
N ARG A 209 17.28 2.07 3.49
CA ARG A 209 18.39 1.14 3.79
C ARG A 209 18.15 -0.22 3.15
N ILE A 210 19.09 -0.70 2.35
CA ILE A 210 19.04 -2.05 1.78
C ILE A 210 19.73 -3.08 2.69
N GLU A 211 19.51 -4.35 2.38
CA GLU A 211 20.10 -5.52 3.04
C GLU A 211 21.53 -5.74 2.51
N THR A 212 22.51 -5.86 3.41
CA THR A 212 23.91 -6.13 3.05
C THR A 212 24.21 -7.63 3.13
N VAL A 213 25.34 -8.06 2.56
CA VAL A 213 25.77 -9.48 2.63
C VAL A 213 25.92 -9.95 4.09
N GLU A 214 26.45 -9.09 4.97
CA GLU A 214 26.53 -9.39 6.41
C GLU A 214 25.15 -9.54 7.08
N ASP A 215 24.14 -8.80 6.61
CA ASP A 215 22.77 -8.93 7.14
C ASP A 215 22.13 -10.24 6.67
N ILE A 216 22.34 -10.63 5.39
CA ILE A 216 21.87 -11.90 4.81
C ILE A 216 22.52 -13.11 5.53
N GLU A 217 23.85 -13.07 5.73
CA GLU A 217 24.58 -14.13 6.46
C GLU A 217 24.12 -14.30 7.92
N ARG A 218 23.57 -13.24 8.52
CA ARG A 218 23.00 -13.24 9.88
C ARG A 218 21.49 -13.42 9.92
N GLY A 219 20.81 -13.42 8.77
CA GLY A 219 19.35 -13.43 8.67
C GLY A 219 18.68 -12.22 9.33
N PHE A 220 19.24 -11.02 9.19
CA PHE A 220 18.80 -9.80 9.90
C PHE A 220 17.99 -8.83 9.03
N ASN A 221 16.85 -8.34 9.52
CA ASN A 221 16.01 -7.39 8.78
C ASN A 221 16.49 -5.93 8.96
N ARG A 222 16.65 -5.20 7.85
CA ARG A 222 17.11 -3.80 7.89
C ARG A 222 16.01 -2.77 8.12
N THR A 223 14.83 -3.01 7.55
CA THR A 223 13.65 -2.18 7.83
C THR A 223 13.00 -2.66 9.13
N GLN A 224 12.90 -1.76 10.11
CA GLN A 224 12.17 -1.88 11.37
C GLN A 224 11.09 -0.80 11.39
N GLY A 225 9.88 -1.11 11.86
CA GLY A 225 8.74 -0.17 11.83
C GLY A 225 8.33 0.22 10.40
N ILE A 226 8.14 1.52 10.17
CA ILE A 226 7.86 2.09 8.85
C ILE A 226 8.74 3.31 8.61
N ASP A 227 9.49 3.32 7.51
CA ASP A 227 10.28 4.44 7.02
C ASP A 227 9.50 5.24 5.96
N ILE A 228 9.58 6.57 6.00
CA ILE A 228 8.94 7.52 5.07
C ILE A 228 9.99 8.30 4.27
N PHE A 229 9.71 8.55 2.99
CA PHE A 229 10.44 9.50 2.16
C PHE A 229 9.48 10.33 1.29
N ILE A 230 9.74 11.64 1.18
CA ILE A 230 8.98 12.56 0.32
C ILE A 230 9.88 13.00 -0.84
N THR A 231 9.55 12.55 -2.04
CA THR A 231 10.27 12.86 -3.28
C THR A 231 10.11 14.34 -3.69
N ALA A 232 11.00 14.81 -4.58
CA ALA A 232 10.88 16.14 -5.19
C ALA A 232 9.56 16.36 -5.96
N SER A 233 8.92 15.29 -6.44
CA SER A 233 7.62 15.29 -7.13
C SER A 233 6.40 15.10 -6.19
N ARG A 234 6.57 15.26 -4.87
CA ARG A 234 5.54 15.07 -3.83
C ARG A 234 4.86 13.68 -3.83
N LEU A 235 5.52 12.67 -4.39
CA LEU A 235 5.22 11.28 -4.12
C LEU A 235 5.77 10.93 -2.74
N ILE A 236 4.90 10.46 -1.86
CA ILE A 236 5.22 9.97 -0.51
C ILE A 236 5.39 8.45 -0.60
N LEU A 237 6.53 7.96 -0.13
CA LEU A 237 6.94 6.55 -0.15
C LEU A 237 7.04 6.03 1.28
N LEU A 238 6.39 4.90 1.58
CA LEU A 238 6.39 4.24 2.90
C LEU A 238 6.94 2.80 2.80
N ASP A 239 8.15 2.55 3.30
CA ASP A 239 8.76 1.22 3.37
C ASP A 239 8.48 0.55 4.71
N CYS A 240 7.86 -0.64 4.67
CA CYS A 240 7.45 -1.39 5.85
C CYS A 240 8.48 -2.47 6.21
N GLN A 241 8.68 -2.73 7.50
CA GLN A 241 9.34 -3.94 7.96
C GLN A 241 8.69 -5.20 7.34
N PRO A 242 9.46 -6.27 7.09
CA PRO A 242 8.90 -7.52 6.54
C PRO A 242 7.88 -8.16 7.49
N PHE A 243 6.76 -8.63 6.93
CA PHE A 243 5.89 -9.56 7.66
C PHE A 243 6.47 -10.98 7.65
N ALA A 244 6.03 -11.83 8.59
CA ALA A 244 6.47 -13.22 8.74
C ALA A 244 8.01 -13.41 8.78
N SER A 245 8.73 -12.43 9.33
CA SER A 245 10.19 -12.42 9.41
C SER A 245 10.66 -12.99 10.76
N VAL A 246 11.45 -14.08 10.71
CA VAL A 246 12.05 -14.71 11.89
C VAL A 246 12.92 -13.71 12.66
N SER A 247 13.65 -12.86 11.94
CA SER A 247 14.49 -11.76 12.45
C SER A 247 13.73 -10.81 13.40
N VAL A 248 12.48 -10.46 13.04
CA VAL A 248 11.61 -9.59 13.84
C VAL A 248 11.16 -10.31 15.12
N VAL A 249 10.84 -11.59 15.04
CA VAL A 249 10.50 -12.41 16.22
C VAL A 249 11.72 -12.55 17.15
N GLU A 250 12.92 -12.72 16.60
CA GLU A 250 14.16 -12.78 17.37
C GLU A 250 14.46 -11.46 18.10
N GLU A 251 14.17 -10.30 17.49
CA GLU A 251 14.26 -9.00 18.17
C GLU A 251 13.22 -8.85 19.30
N LEU A 252 11.98 -9.30 19.08
CA LEU A 252 10.92 -9.31 20.10
C LEU A 252 11.26 -10.23 21.28
N ILE A 253 11.98 -11.33 21.05
CA ILE A 253 12.53 -12.21 22.10
C ILE A 253 13.70 -11.51 22.85
N LYS A 254 14.56 -10.79 22.14
CA LYS A 254 15.70 -10.05 22.73
C LYS A 254 15.27 -8.82 23.56
N SER A 255 14.06 -8.29 23.38
CA SER A 255 13.57 -7.13 24.12
C SER A 255 12.10 -7.25 24.52
N GLU A 256 11.85 -7.76 25.72
CA GLU A 256 10.51 -7.81 26.33
C GLU A 256 9.87 -6.41 26.43
N THR A 257 10.67 -5.36 26.63
CA THR A 257 10.18 -3.97 26.67
C THR A 257 9.63 -3.51 25.32
N LYS A 258 10.31 -3.83 24.20
CA LYS A 258 9.75 -3.60 22.85
C LYS A 258 8.50 -4.43 22.65
N ARG A 259 8.51 -5.71 23.03
CA ARG A 259 7.36 -6.62 22.92
C ARG A 259 6.11 -6.00 23.55
N THR A 260 6.15 -5.63 24.83
CA THR A 260 5.00 -5.08 25.56
C THR A 260 4.55 -3.70 25.07
N SER A 261 5.40 -2.94 24.37
CA SER A 261 5.03 -1.68 23.71
C SER A 261 4.31 -1.89 22.36
N LEU A 262 4.78 -2.86 21.57
CA LEU A 262 4.28 -3.19 20.24
C LEU A 262 3.03 -4.08 20.26
N VAL A 263 3.00 -5.03 21.19
CA VAL A 263 2.10 -6.18 21.24
C VAL A 263 1.64 -6.37 22.70
N SER A 264 0.37 -6.69 22.91
CA SER A 264 -0.14 -6.93 24.28
C SER A 264 0.61 -8.07 24.97
N GLU A 265 0.98 -7.88 26.24
CA GLU A 265 1.85 -8.80 27.00
C GLU A 265 1.34 -10.25 27.02
N PHE A 266 0.02 -10.43 26.92
CA PHE A 266 -0.69 -11.71 26.93
C PHE A 266 -0.64 -12.49 25.59
N ILE A 267 0.06 -11.97 24.58
CA ILE A 267 0.18 -12.58 23.25
C ILE A 267 1.43 -13.47 23.21
N PRO A 268 1.33 -14.73 22.72
CA PRO A 268 2.47 -15.62 22.54
C PRO A 268 3.59 -14.99 21.68
N LEU A 269 4.84 -15.32 21.97
CA LEU A 269 6.01 -14.76 21.27
C LEU A 269 5.99 -15.10 19.78
N GLU A 270 5.58 -16.32 19.47
CA GLU A 270 5.40 -16.91 18.15
C GLU A 270 4.40 -16.09 17.32
N ASN A 271 3.25 -15.79 17.93
CA ASN A 271 2.15 -15.07 17.28
C ASN A 271 2.38 -13.55 17.24
N SER A 272 3.27 -13.01 18.09
CA SER A 272 3.54 -11.56 18.20
C SER A 272 4.06 -10.95 16.89
N GLY A 273 4.90 -11.66 16.14
CA GLY A 273 5.44 -11.18 14.86
C GLY A 273 4.39 -11.08 13.74
N GLU A 274 3.42 -12.01 13.70
CA GLU A 274 2.31 -11.95 12.74
C GLU A 274 1.34 -10.82 13.11
N ILE A 275 0.99 -10.67 14.39
CA ILE A 275 0.13 -9.57 14.87
C ILE A 275 0.75 -8.19 14.54
N GLN A 276 2.04 -8.00 14.79
CA GLN A 276 2.73 -6.74 14.44
C GLN A 276 2.70 -6.48 12.91
N GLY A 277 2.96 -7.52 12.10
CA GLY A 277 2.89 -7.42 10.64
C GLY A 277 1.48 -7.05 10.13
N LEU A 278 0.44 -7.66 10.71
CA LEU A 278 -0.96 -7.35 10.40
C LEU A 278 -1.31 -5.92 10.79
N GLN A 279 -0.93 -5.45 11.99
CA GLN A 279 -1.17 -4.06 12.42
C GLN A 279 -0.57 -3.04 11.45
N LEU A 280 0.70 -3.20 11.07
CA LEU A 280 1.38 -2.29 10.14
C LEU A 280 0.78 -2.36 8.72
N THR A 281 0.38 -3.54 8.27
CA THR A 281 -0.30 -3.74 6.98
C THR A 281 -1.68 -3.09 6.95
N THR A 282 -2.49 -3.29 8.00
CA THR A 282 -3.79 -2.65 8.19
C THR A 282 -3.69 -1.12 8.29
N PHE A 283 -2.64 -0.61 8.93
CA PHE A 283 -2.31 0.83 8.94
C PHE A 283 -2.04 1.33 7.51
N LEU A 284 -1.16 0.67 6.75
CA LEU A 284 -0.87 1.05 5.36
C LEU A 284 -2.11 0.96 4.44
N MET A 285 -2.95 -0.06 4.59
CA MET A 285 -4.25 -0.17 3.92
C MET A 285 -5.24 0.96 4.26
N SER A 286 -4.98 1.73 5.33
CA SER A 286 -5.82 2.85 5.76
C SER A 286 -5.25 4.22 5.39
N VAL A 287 -3.94 4.34 5.12
CA VAL A 287 -3.28 5.64 4.84
C VAL A 287 -2.69 5.78 3.43
N CYS A 288 -2.55 4.68 2.67
CA CYS A 288 -1.95 4.69 1.33
C CYS A 288 -3.00 4.77 0.22
N HIS A 289 -2.62 5.39 -0.91
CA HIS A 289 -3.42 5.37 -2.13
C HIS A 289 -3.12 4.12 -2.97
N VAL A 290 -1.84 3.72 -3.02
CA VAL A 290 -1.36 2.50 -3.67
C VAL A 290 -0.59 1.66 -2.64
N LEU A 291 -0.83 0.34 -2.63
CA LEU A 291 -0.14 -0.62 -1.78
C LEU A 291 0.55 -1.67 -2.67
N LEU A 292 1.88 -1.63 -2.69
CA LEU A 292 2.71 -2.58 -3.42
C LEU A 292 2.89 -3.85 -2.58
N VAL A 293 2.51 -5.00 -3.13
CA VAL A 293 2.72 -6.32 -2.53
C VAL A 293 3.86 -7.00 -3.28
N VAL A 294 5.05 -6.98 -2.70
CA VAL A 294 6.26 -7.56 -3.32
C VAL A 294 6.39 -9.04 -2.95
N GLN A 295 6.64 -9.87 -3.96
CA GLN A 295 6.84 -11.33 -3.85
C GLN A 295 7.99 -11.76 -4.76
N ASP A 296 8.89 -12.62 -4.30
CA ASP A 296 9.99 -13.17 -5.13
C ASP A 296 9.57 -14.38 -5.99
N TRP A 297 8.38 -14.93 -5.76
CA TRP A 297 7.85 -16.07 -6.51
C TRP A 297 6.32 -15.98 -6.66
N PHE A 298 5.76 -16.82 -7.53
CA PHE A 298 4.33 -17.01 -7.70
C PHE A 298 3.97 -18.50 -7.49
N LEU A 299 3.03 -18.89 -6.64
CA LEU A 299 2.11 -18.13 -5.78
C LEU A 299 2.33 -18.54 -4.31
N ASP A 300 2.50 -17.58 -3.40
CA ASP A 300 2.46 -17.85 -1.96
C ASP A 300 1.03 -17.71 -1.39
N SER A 301 0.50 -18.81 -0.83
CA SER A 301 -0.81 -18.82 -0.18
C SER A 301 -0.83 -18.13 1.19
N ASN A 302 0.32 -18.03 1.86
CA ASN A 302 0.44 -17.33 3.14
C ASN A 302 0.27 -15.83 2.96
N VAL A 303 0.90 -15.24 1.93
CA VAL A 303 0.72 -13.82 1.60
C VAL A 303 -0.74 -13.49 1.25
N VAL A 304 -1.41 -14.37 0.50
CA VAL A 304 -2.83 -14.19 0.17
C VAL A 304 -3.71 -14.28 1.43
N ARG A 305 -3.48 -15.26 2.32
CA ARG A 305 -4.18 -15.36 3.61
C ARG A 305 -3.95 -14.11 4.47
N PHE A 306 -2.70 -13.70 4.63
CA PHE A 306 -2.28 -12.52 5.40
C PHE A 306 -2.96 -11.23 4.90
N LEU A 307 -3.04 -11.03 3.57
CA LEU A 307 -3.75 -9.88 2.99
C LEU A 307 -5.25 -9.89 3.30
N HIS A 308 -5.92 -11.05 3.20
CA HIS A 308 -7.33 -11.15 3.58
C HIS A 308 -7.55 -10.97 5.09
N THR A 309 -6.63 -11.44 5.94
CA THR A 309 -6.67 -11.17 7.38
C THR A 309 -6.53 -9.66 7.64
N ALA A 310 -5.55 -8.97 7.04
CA ALA A 310 -5.36 -7.53 7.20
C ALA A 310 -6.53 -6.69 6.66
N GLU A 311 -7.21 -7.17 5.61
CA GLU A 311 -8.45 -6.61 5.08
C GLU A 311 -9.60 -6.72 6.11
N MET A 312 -9.76 -7.89 6.75
CA MET A 312 -10.81 -8.11 7.76
C MET A 312 -10.53 -7.41 9.10
N LEU A 313 -9.26 -7.25 9.48
CA LEU A 313 -8.87 -6.56 10.73
C LEU A 313 -8.86 -5.03 10.59
N LYS A 314 -9.11 -4.49 9.39
CA LYS A 314 -9.09 -3.05 9.13
C LYS A 314 -10.21 -2.34 9.89
N PRO A 315 -9.88 -1.48 10.89
CA PRO A 315 -10.92 -0.76 11.61
C PRO A 315 -11.54 0.31 10.72
N THR A 316 -12.86 0.29 10.58
CA THR A 316 -13.61 1.44 10.09
C THR A 316 -13.43 2.59 11.10
N ILE A 317 -12.81 3.69 10.67
CA ILE A 317 -12.61 4.86 11.54
C ILE A 317 -13.92 5.64 11.60
N PRO A 318 -14.58 5.76 12.78
CA PRO A 318 -15.85 6.47 12.86
C PRO A 318 -15.65 7.96 12.58
N ASN A 319 -16.54 8.49 11.75
CA ASN A 319 -16.66 9.91 11.41
C ASN A 319 -18.02 10.40 11.95
N PRO A 320 -18.09 11.55 12.65
CA PRO A 320 -19.23 11.85 13.51
C PRO A 320 -20.51 12.32 12.79
N GLU A 321 -20.47 12.60 11.48
CA GLU A 321 -21.55 13.35 10.81
C GLU A 321 -22.28 12.61 9.67
N GLU A 322 -21.63 11.72 8.89
CA GLU A 322 -22.23 11.09 7.69
C GLU A 322 -21.81 9.61 7.48
N GLU A 323 -22.31 8.99 6.39
CA GLU A 323 -22.26 7.56 6.10
C GLU A 323 -20.87 6.89 6.15
N ILE A 324 -20.88 5.58 6.46
CA ILE A 324 -19.67 4.74 6.56
C ILE A 324 -19.13 4.43 5.16
N ILE A 325 -18.26 5.31 4.65
CA ILE A 325 -17.47 5.06 3.43
C ILE A 325 -16.22 4.26 3.78
N ASP A 326 -16.29 2.96 3.56
CA ASP A 326 -15.21 2.00 3.75
C ASP A 326 -14.10 2.19 2.68
N TYR A 327 -13.04 2.94 3.01
CA TYR A 327 -11.89 3.14 2.12
C TYR A 327 -11.06 1.86 1.91
N PHE A 328 -10.64 1.57 0.68
CA PHE A 328 -9.62 0.57 0.33
C PHE A 328 -8.66 1.08 -0.76
N PRO A 329 -7.36 0.74 -0.69
CA PRO A 329 -6.34 1.22 -1.62
C PRO A 329 -6.35 0.45 -2.96
N HIS A 330 -5.63 0.98 -3.95
CA HIS A 330 -5.20 0.19 -5.10
C HIS A 330 -4.11 -0.78 -4.65
N VAL A 331 -4.33 -2.08 -4.81
CA VAL A 331 -3.29 -3.10 -4.56
C VAL A 331 -2.61 -3.43 -5.88
N MET A 332 -1.28 -3.44 -5.87
CA MET A 332 -0.44 -3.86 -7.00
C MET A 332 0.47 -5.01 -6.56
N PHE A 333 0.35 -6.16 -7.21
CA PHE A 333 1.26 -7.29 -7.02
C PHE A 333 2.53 -7.04 -7.85
N VAL A 334 3.68 -7.12 -7.20
CA VAL A 334 5.00 -6.88 -7.81
C VAL A 334 5.82 -8.14 -7.65
N HIS A 335 5.95 -8.91 -8.73
CA HIS A 335 6.84 -10.07 -8.75
C HIS A 335 8.26 -9.59 -9.03
N ASN A 336 9.11 -9.69 -8.02
CA ASN A 336 10.54 -9.43 -8.09
C ASN A 336 11.28 -10.71 -8.56
N ARG A 337 12.49 -10.55 -9.11
CA ARG A 337 13.29 -11.64 -9.70
C ARG A 337 12.52 -12.48 -10.73
N ALA A 338 11.63 -11.85 -11.50
CA ALA A 338 10.81 -12.52 -12.50
C ALA A 338 11.69 -13.14 -13.61
N THR A 339 11.40 -14.40 -13.95
CA THR A 339 12.13 -15.16 -14.97
C THR A 339 11.59 -14.89 -16.38
N MET A 340 12.36 -15.23 -17.41
CA MET A 340 11.94 -15.13 -18.82
C MET A 340 10.59 -15.83 -19.10
N GLU A 341 10.26 -16.91 -18.39
CA GLU A 341 8.97 -17.59 -18.54
C GLU A 341 7.78 -16.76 -18.07
N ASP A 342 7.96 -15.92 -17.05
CA ASP A 342 6.89 -15.17 -16.40
C ASP A 342 6.40 -14.01 -17.29
N PHE A 343 7.29 -13.50 -18.15
CA PHE A 343 6.96 -12.60 -19.24
C PHE A 343 6.22 -13.29 -20.42
N SER A 344 6.06 -14.62 -20.42
CA SER A 344 5.29 -15.29 -21.48
C SER A 344 3.79 -14.99 -21.35
N PRO A 345 3.06 -14.66 -22.44
CA PRO A 345 1.63 -14.32 -22.37
C PRO A 345 0.75 -15.39 -21.71
N MET A 346 1.13 -16.67 -21.85
CA MET A 346 0.41 -17.80 -21.26
C MET A 346 0.58 -17.86 -19.73
N LYS A 347 1.82 -17.77 -19.23
CA LYS A 347 2.10 -17.81 -17.78
C LYS A 347 1.54 -16.55 -17.11
N PHE A 348 1.76 -15.38 -17.71
CA PHE A 348 1.19 -14.11 -17.27
C PHE A 348 -0.34 -14.14 -17.18
N LYS A 349 -1.03 -14.72 -18.18
CA LYS A 349 -2.49 -14.92 -18.16
C LYS A 349 -2.93 -15.79 -16.98
N THR A 350 -2.29 -16.93 -16.79
CA THR A 350 -2.59 -17.83 -15.66
C THR A 350 -2.39 -17.13 -14.32
N MET A 351 -1.33 -16.33 -14.15
CA MET A 351 -1.11 -15.52 -12.94
C MET A 351 -2.26 -14.53 -12.70
N GLN A 352 -2.65 -13.76 -13.73
CA GLN A 352 -3.77 -12.83 -13.63
C GLN A 352 -5.09 -13.54 -13.27
N ASP A 353 -5.41 -14.66 -13.91
CA ASP A 353 -6.66 -15.38 -13.69
C ASP A 353 -6.72 -16.05 -12.29
N VAL A 354 -5.58 -16.48 -11.75
CA VAL A 354 -5.46 -16.93 -10.35
C VAL A 354 -5.69 -15.79 -9.37
N TYR A 355 -5.09 -14.61 -9.57
CA TYR A 355 -5.35 -13.44 -8.70
C TYR A 355 -6.82 -12.99 -8.78
N LYS A 356 -7.45 -13.01 -9.96
CA LYS A 356 -8.90 -12.73 -10.12
C LYS A 356 -9.76 -13.71 -9.32
N MET A 357 -9.38 -14.99 -9.26
CA MET A 357 -10.11 -16.02 -8.51
C MET A 357 -9.98 -15.81 -7.00
N LEU A 358 -8.76 -15.62 -6.50
CA LEU A 358 -8.46 -15.49 -5.08
C LEU A 358 -9.09 -14.22 -4.48
N PHE A 359 -8.93 -13.08 -5.16
CA PHE A 359 -9.44 -11.79 -4.69
C PHE A 359 -10.87 -11.47 -5.18
N HIS A 360 -11.61 -12.42 -5.76
CA HIS A 360 -12.96 -12.16 -6.30
C HIS A 360 -13.93 -11.58 -5.26
N LYS A 361 -13.77 -11.95 -3.98
CA LYS A 361 -14.61 -11.51 -2.85
C LYS A 361 -14.00 -10.38 -2.01
N SER A 362 -12.80 -9.91 -2.37
CA SER A 362 -12.09 -8.85 -1.64
C SER A 362 -12.62 -7.48 -2.04
N LYS A 363 -12.60 -6.53 -1.10
CA LYS A 363 -12.84 -5.09 -1.34
C LYS A 363 -11.59 -4.37 -1.90
N LEU A 364 -10.42 -5.01 -1.90
CA LEU A 364 -9.15 -4.43 -2.38
C LEU A 364 -9.17 -4.20 -3.89
N ASN A 365 -8.77 -3.00 -4.35
CA ASN A 365 -8.82 -2.69 -5.78
C ASN A 365 -7.58 -3.22 -6.52
N ILE A 366 -7.72 -4.41 -7.10
CA ILE A 366 -6.71 -5.08 -7.95
C ILE A 366 -6.94 -4.88 -9.47
N LYS A 367 -7.88 -4.01 -9.87
CA LYS A 367 -8.31 -3.81 -11.27
C LYS A 367 -8.42 -2.32 -11.65
N SER A 368 -7.32 -1.58 -11.53
CA SER A 368 -7.23 -0.15 -11.90
C SER A 368 -6.24 0.12 -13.04
N GLU A 369 -6.00 -0.87 -13.90
CA GLU A 369 -5.12 -0.81 -15.08
C GLU A 369 -3.67 -0.37 -14.80
N LEU A 370 -3.20 -0.50 -13.55
CA LEU A 370 -1.84 -0.08 -13.17
C LEU A 370 -0.76 -1.10 -13.58
N GLY A 371 -1.15 -2.31 -13.98
CA GLY A 371 -0.27 -3.42 -14.33
C GLY A 371 0.24 -3.46 -15.78
N LEU A 372 1.13 -4.41 -16.05
CA LEU A 372 1.76 -4.61 -17.37
C LEU A 372 0.78 -5.11 -18.45
N GLY A 373 -0.28 -5.83 -18.06
CA GLY A 373 -1.28 -6.43 -18.98
C GLY A 373 -2.11 -5.45 -19.81
N THR A 374 -1.84 -4.15 -19.70
CA THR A 374 -2.45 -3.08 -20.50
C THR A 374 -1.82 -2.93 -21.90
N GLY A 375 -0.76 -3.68 -22.22
CA GLY A 375 -0.02 -3.58 -23.49
C GLY A 375 0.80 -2.29 -23.66
N ARG A 376 0.75 -1.36 -22.70
CA ARG A 376 1.34 0.01 -22.80
C ARG A 376 2.86 0.06 -22.60
N LEU A 377 3.54 -1.09 -22.51
CA LEU A 377 5.00 -1.24 -22.43
C LEU A 377 5.42 -2.48 -23.22
N ILE A 378 4.83 -3.62 -22.88
CA ILE A 378 5.12 -4.91 -23.51
C ILE A 378 3.94 -5.27 -24.41
N SER A 379 4.11 -5.11 -25.72
CA SER A 379 3.02 -5.19 -26.71
C SER A 379 2.32 -6.56 -26.77
N TYR A 380 3.03 -7.65 -26.43
CA TYR A 380 2.49 -9.01 -26.35
C TYR A 380 1.76 -9.33 -25.04
N LEU A 381 1.88 -8.49 -24.00
CA LEU A 381 1.14 -8.58 -22.74
C LEU A 381 -0.03 -7.59 -22.75
N ASN A 382 -1.04 -7.90 -23.55
CA ASN A 382 -2.22 -7.06 -23.77
C ASN A 382 -3.50 -7.79 -23.35
N ASN A 383 -4.64 -7.08 -23.37
CA ASN A 383 -5.92 -7.63 -22.95
C ASN A 383 -6.44 -8.78 -23.85
N ASP A 384 -6.03 -8.84 -25.11
CA ASP A 384 -6.49 -9.86 -26.07
C ASP A 384 -5.71 -11.18 -25.89
N THR A 385 -4.40 -11.09 -25.64
CA THR A 385 -3.56 -12.26 -25.33
C THR A 385 -3.78 -12.74 -23.89
N CYS A 386 -3.62 -11.85 -22.92
CA CYS A 386 -3.56 -12.16 -21.49
C CYS A 386 -4.91 -12.03 -20.74
N GLY A 387 -5.97 -11.60 -21.42
CA GLY A 387 -7.26 -11.34 -20.79
C GLY A 387 -7.26 -10.10 -19.88
N SER A 388 -8.38 -9.88 -19.19
CA SER A 388 -8.63 -8.70 -18.36
C SER A 388 -7.47 -8.36 -17.41
N ALA A 389 -6.99 -7.12 -17.48
CA ALA A 389 -5.82 -6.71 -16.73
C ALA A 389 -6.03 -6.76 -15.20
N VAL A 390 -5.02 -7.26 -14.50
CA VAL A 390 -4.85 -7.13 -13.05
C VAL A 390 -3.73 -6.10 -12.81
N ASN A 391 -3.74 -5.44 -11.65
CA ASN A 391 -2.64 -4.64 -11.15
C ASN A 391 -1.43 -5.54 -10.80
N MET A 392 -0.77 -6.08 -11.82
CA MET A 392 0.37 -6.99 -11.70
C MET A 392 1.56 -6.43 -12.48
N PHE A 393 2.72 -6.40 -11.84
CA PHE A 393 3.97 -5.90 -12.39
C PHE A 393 5.07 -6.96 -12.22
N LEU A 394 5.91 -7.11 -13.22
CA LEU A 394 7.09 -7.99 -13.19
C LEU A 394 8.35 -7.13 -13.19
N ILE A 395 9.25 -7.39 -12.26
CA ILE A 395 10.59 -6.83 -12.20
C ILE A 395 11.55 -8.02 -12.43
N PRO A 396 12.36 -8.00 -13.49
CA PRO A 396 13.21 -9.13 -13.84
C PRO A 396 14.32 -9.36 -12.80
N GLU A 397 14.91 -10.55 -12.81
CA GLU A 397 16.21 -10.74 -12.15
C GLU A 397 17.30 -9.90 -12.84
N ILE A 398 18.21 -9.33 -12.05
CA ILE A 398 19.18 -8.33 -12.51
C ILE A 398 20.56 -8.98 -12.56
N ASP A 399 20.95 -9.43 -13.75
CA ASP A 399 22.33 -9.77 -14.05
C ASP A 399 23.00 -8.59 -14.78
N LEU A 400 24.12 -8.12 -14.22
CA LEU A 400 24.89 -6.99 -14.74
C LEU A 400 25.80 -7.39 -15.92
N ASN A 401 25.90 -8.68 -16.25
CA ASN A 401 26.84 -9.24 -17.22
C ASN A 401 26.19 -9.68 -18.55
N SER A 402 24.86 -9.79 -18.62
CA SER A 402 24.13 -10.41 -19.75
C SER A 402 23.51 -9.44 -20.76
N ASN A 403 24.09 -8.23 -20.91
CA ASN A 403 23.59 -7.22 -21.86
C ASN A 403 23.45 -7.70 -23.32
N ASP A 404 24.18 -8.74 -23.72
CA ASP A 404 24.14 -9.34 -25.07
C ASP A 404 23.18 -10.56 -25.20
N ILE A 405 22.45 -10.93 -24.13
CA ILE A 405 21.55 -12.09 -24.10
C ILE A 405 20.09 -11.63 -24.19
N TYR A 406 19.28 -12.27 -25.04
CA TYR A 406 17.84 -12.01 -25.11
C TYR A 406 17.12 -12.56 -23.87
N THR A 407 16.76 -11.68 -22.94
CA THR A 407 16.09 -12.03 -21.67
C THR A 407 14.55 -12.11 -21.75
N GLY A 408 13.95 -11.70 -22.87
CA GLY A 408 12.50 -11.72 -23.07
C GLY A 408 11.71 -10.60 -22.36
N HIS A 409 12.37 -9.53 -21.92
CA HIS A 409 11.74 -8.34 -21.32
C HIS A 409 12.45 -7.03 -21.73
N PRO A 410 11.79 -5.85 -21.61
CA PRO A 410 12.45 -4.54 -21.76
C PRO A 410 13.53 -4.29 -20.69
N PRO A 411 14.43 -3.30 -20.86
CA PRO A 411 15.40 -2.95 -19.82
C PRO A 411 14.73 -2.48 -18.53
N LEU A 412 15.39 -2.71 -17.39
CA LEU A 412 14.87 -2.39 -16.04
C LEU A 412 14.46 -0.91 -15.91
N GLU A 413 15.21 -0.03 -16.56
CA GLU A 413 15.03 1.42 -16.52
C GLU A 413 13.69 1.83 -17.14
N GLU A 414 13.29 1.19 -18.24
CA GLU A 414 11.97 1.36 -18.86
C GLU A 414 10.86 0.74 -18.00
N ILE A 415 11.09 -0.47 -17.46
CA ILE A 415 10.17 -1.18 -16.58
C ILE A 415 9.81 -0.32 -15.35
N ILE A 416 10.80 0.21 -14.62
CA ILE A 416 10.56 1.04 -13.44
C ILE A 416 10.06 2.45 -13.83
N SER A 417 10.55 3.05 -14.92
CA SER A 417 10.00 4.31 -15.42
C SER A 417 8.50 4.19 -15.72
N LYS A 418 8.09 3.07 -16.34
CA LYS A 418 6.67 2.75 -16.55
C LYS A 418 5.92 2.50 -15.24
N MET A 419 6.52 1.78 -14.30
CA MET A 419 5.92 1.53 -12.98
C MET A 419 5.62 2.86 -12.27
N ARG A 420 6.59 3.78 -12.23
CA ARG A 420 6.42 5.14 -11.68
C ARG A 420 5.34 5.92 -12.43
N ALA A 421 5.33 5.90 -13.76
CA ALA A 421 4.33 6.60 -14.56
C ALA A 421 2.89 6.07 -14.31
N ASN A 422 2.72 4.74 -14.24
CA ASN A 422 1.44 4.12 -13.91
C ASN A 422 0.99 4.48 -12.49
N ILE A 423 1.91 4.43 -11.50
CA ILE A 423 1.65 4.84 -10.12
C ILE A 423 1.22 6.31 -10.05
N MET A 424 1.98 7.24 -10.65
CA MET A 424 1.68 8.67 -10.65
C MET A 424 0.36 9.01 -11.37
N GLY A 425 -0.06 8.18 -12.33
CA GLY A 425 -1.36 8.27 -13.01
C GLY A 425 -2.52 7.52 -12.36
N SER A 426 -2.33 6.92 -11.17
CA SER A 426 -3.39 6.20 -10.45
C SER A 426 -4.48 7.14 -9.90
N THR A 427 -5.71 6.64 -9.74
CA THR A 427 -6.81 7.46 -9.22
C THR A 427 -6.62 7.74 -7.72
N ARG A 428 -6.51 9.01 -7.36
CA ARG A 428 -6.39 9.48 -5.96
C ARG A 428 -7.76 9.41 -5.28
N ASN A 429 -8.16 8.19 -4.89
CA ASN A 429 -9.38 7.97 -4.13
C ASN A 429 -9.23 8.63 -2.75
N SER A 430 -10.19 9.46 -2.34
CA SER A 430 -10.14 10.19 -1.06
C SER A 430 -10.08 9.25 0.15
N LEU A 431 -9.04 9.38 0.98
CA LEU A 431 -8.83 8.63 2.22
C LEU A 431 -9.93 8.90 3.28
N THR A 432 -10.51 10.09 3.24
CA THR A 432 -11.55 10.59 4.14
C THR A 432 -12.56 11.45 3.38
N HIS A 433 -13.75 11.69 3.96
CA HIS A 433 -14.78 12.55 3.36
C HIS A 433 -14.28 13.99 3.07
N VAL A 434 -13.53 14.58 4.01
CA VAL A 434 -12.76 15.82 3.82
C VAL A 434 -11.48 15.52 3.04
N GLN A 435 -11.17 16.37 2.07
CA GLN A 435 -9.89 16.36 1.37
C GLN A 435 -8.75 16.75 2.33
N LEU A 436 -7.76 15.88 2.46
CA LEU A 436 -6.60 16.10 3.31
C LEU A 436 -5.53 16.95 2.60
N THR A 437 -4.76 17.70 3.38
CA THR A 437 -3.43 18.23 3.05
C THR A 437 -2.35 17.21 3.46
N GLU A 438 -1.12 17.30 2.95
CA GLU A 438 -0.03 16.41 3.41
C GLU A 438 0.21 16.52 4.94
N ARG A 439 0.11 17.73 5.53
CA ARG A 439 0.23 17.92 6.98
C ARG A 439 -0.93 17.31 7.76
N THR A 440 -2.17 17.51 7.30
CA THR A 440 -3.35 16.93 7.98
C THR A 440 -3.46 15.42 7.76
N TRP A 441 -2.92 14.88 6.66
CA TRP A 441 -2.70 13.45 6.47
C TRP A 441 -1.72 12.87 7.50
N LEU A 442 -0.63 13.57 7.83
CA LEU A 442 0.32 13.14 8.85
C LEU A 442 -0.34 13.07 10.25
N LEU A 443 -1.26 13.99 10.57
CA LEU A 443 -2.08 13.94 11.79
C LEU A 443 -3.11 12.79 11.73
N TYR A 444 -3.72 12.56 10.56
CA TYR A 444 -4.62 11.42 10.33
C TYR A 444 -3.90 10.08 10.54
N CYS A 445 -2.63 9.94 10.11
CA CYS A 445 -1.82 8.75 10.38
C CYS A 445 -1.71 8.45 11.88
N ALA A 446 -1.53 9.47 12.73
CA ALA A 446 -1.49 9.26 14.18
C ALA A 446 -2.85 8.74 14.72
N LYS A 447 -3.97 9.33 14.27
CA LYS A 447 -5.33 8.84 14.62
C LYS A 447 -5.56 7.40 14.16
N VAL A 448 -5.14 7.05 12.94
CA VAL A 448 -5.24 5.69 12.38
C VAL A 448 -4.42 4.71 13.21
N TRP A 449 -3.14 5.00 13.48
CA TRP A 449 -2.25 4.11 14.20
C TRP A 449 -2.73 3.82 15.62
N ASP A 450 -3.23 4.85 16.32
CA ASP A 450 -3.84 4.67 17.64
C ASP A 450 -5.15 3.86 17.58
N THR A 451 -5.94 4.01 16.53
CA THR A 451 -7.16 3.21 16.32
C THR A 451 -6.83 1.74 16.04
N VAL A 452 -5.76 1.46 15.27
CA VAL A 452 -5.27 0.10 15.02
C VAL A 452 -4.76 -0.55 16.32
N LYS A 453 -3.91 0.14 17.09
CA LYS A 453 -3.39 -0.39 18.37
C LYS A 453 -4.49 -0.61 19.43
N LYS A 454 -5.57 0.16 19.39
CA LYS A 454 -6.72 0.08 20.32
C LYS A 454 -7.89 -0.79 19.80
N SER A 455 -7.76 -1.40 18.62
CA SER A 455 -8.82 -2.16 17.96
C SER A 455 -9.11 -3.49 18.66
N SER A 456 -10.39 -3.72 19.00
CA SER A 456 -10.86 -4.98 19.58
C SER A 456 -10.67 -6.18 18.64
N PHE A 457 -10.70 -5.97 17.32
CA PHE A 457 -10.55 -7.04 16.34
C PHE A 457 -9.20 -7.75 16.47
N PHE A 458 -8.10 -7.04 16.77
CA PHE A 458 -6.80 -7.65 17.02
C PHE A 458 -6.80 -8.46 18.32
N VAL A 459 -7.50 -7.99 19.36
CA VAL A 459 -7.63 -8.70 20.65
C VAL A 459 -8.50 -9.95 20.52
N GLU A 460 -9.52 -9.94 19.68
CA GLU A 460 -10.36 -11.11 19.38
C GLU A 460 -9.63 -12.11 18.47
N TYR A 461 -9.01 -11.63 17.39
CA TYR A 461 -8.23 -12.47 16.49
C TYR A 461 -7.10 -13.19 17.21
N THR A 462 -6.39 -12.52 18.13
CA THR A 462 -5.30 -13.17 18.88
C THR A 462 -5.78 -14.27 19.83
N LYS A 463 -7.04 -14.23 20.30
CA LYS A 463 -7.65 -15.34 21.08
C LYS A 463 -8.06 -16.53 20.21
N LEU A 464 -8.03 -16.38 18.89
CA LEU A 464 -8.37 -17.41 17.90
C LEU A 464 -7.14 -17.92 17.13
N MET A 465 -5.96 -17.32 17.38
CA MET A 465 -4.68 -17.88 16.95
C MET A 465 -4.41 -19.19 17.72
N PRO A 466 -3.85 -20.22 17.06
CA PRO A 466 -3.51 -21.50 17.69
C PRO A 466 -2.26 -21.42 18.59
#